data_AF-A0A0A2KE90-F1
#
_entry.id   AF-A0A0A2KE90-F1
#
_cell.length_a   1.000
_cell.length_b   1.000
_cell.length_c   1.000
_cell.angle_alpha   90.00
_cell.angle_beta   90.00
_cell.angle_gamma   90.00
#
_symmetry.space_group_name_H-M   'P 1'
#
loop_
_entity.id
_entity.type
_entity.pdbx_description
1 polymer ?
#
loop_
_entity_poly.entity_id
_entity_poly.type
_entity_poly.pdbx_seq_one_letter_code
_entity_poly.pdbx_strand_id
1 'polypeptide(L)'
;MTGKIDVNNKVYKLAARPFILERKGDYDEAINIYKTAITVLDEATKMYKKGNVLKINRKMFERQVQVHRERLAYLEDLKSKGSFDGIILPPTILDAMEEIEDEDGKAWSLTQVSHTPSRTYHTSRSLILVNCQIRRDLNTFRGDDPSHSKDISTAPAHLQPFLNTDTSQRPFFSLTLSPSAPTVTYRITNSSELVSLGMRSHWFFVKDATNTHVLYALQFVWSNEAPIVDTVLRRAGEFLPQIGTTSVRLQKTRGGSFRMMTRTIPDMGAITEIPDGEMQRKDWSPRRFEYGGRNFVWKSAAAEGKKEGGMFGSFGFAWETLYETKRVWAKSGSRTGKMEDEIVGPRLCWGEKKGANGADHSIHMVGGLDLYFREHLLAVQLSRLARVSYPPQKDTKGIEVASAGLGWLSIVSSLA
;
A
#
# COMPACT_ATOMS: atom_id res chain seq x y z
N MET A 1 -3.73 40.53 -15.57
CA MET A 1 -3.71 39.11 -16.01
C MET A 1 -2.77 38.34 -15.09
N THR A 2 -3.28 37.84 -13.98
CA THR A 2 -2.53 37.02 -13.01
C THR A 2 -2.70 35.56 -13.41
N GLY A 3 -1.66 34.98 -14.04
CA GLY A 3 -1.66 33.56 -14.38
C GLY A 3 -1.85 32.73 -13.11
N LYS A 4 -2.90 31.89 -13.08
CA LYS A 4 -3.06 30.84 -12.08
C LYS A 4 -1.80 29.99 -12.10
N ILE A 5 -0.99 30.10 -11.06
CA ILE A 5 0.13 29.18 -10.83
C ILE A 5 -0.52 27.80 -10.63
N ASP A 6 -0.20 26.84 -11.48
CA ASP A 6 -0.45 25.42 -11.22
C ASP A 6 0.50 24.98 -10.09
N VAL A 7 0.13 25.37 -8.86
CA VAL A 7 0.92 25.12 -7.64
C VAL A 7 1.09 23.62 -7.43
N ASN A 8 0.08 22.82 -7.82
CA ASN A 8 0.06 21.38 -7.62
C ASN A 8 1.15 20.67 -8.44
N ASN A 9 1.33 21.04 -9.71
CA ASN A 9 2.38 20.46 -10.56
C ASN A 9 3.79 20.90 -10.12
N LYS A 10 3.97 22.15 -9.71
CA LYS A 10 5.28 22.65 -9.23
C LYS A 10 5.69 22.01 -7.91
N VAL A 11 4.78 21.92 -6.95
CA VAL A 11 5.04 21.31 -5.65
C VAL A 11 5.32 19.81 -5.79
N TYR A 12 4.55 19.12 -6.64
CA TYR A 12 4.82 17.73 -6.98
C TYR A 12 6.21 17.54 -7.60
N LYS A 13 6.58 18.38 -8.57
CA LYS A 13 7.92 18.35 -9.16
C LYS A 13 9.02 18.54 -8.12
N LEU A 14 8.83 19.42 -7.13
CA LEU A 14 9.83 19.59 -6.08
C LEU A 14 9.95 18.36 -5.17
N ALA A 15 8.83 17.69 -4.86
CA ALA A 15 8.82 16.51 -4.00
C ALA A 15 9.28 15.23 -4.70
N ALA A 16 8.82 14.95 -5.92
CA ALA A 16 9.03 13.67 -6.58
C ALA A 16 10.23 13.67 -7.55
N ARG A 17 10.54 14.80 -8.21
CA ARG A 17 11.61 14.86 -9.23
C ARG A 17 12.98 14.40 -8.73
N PRO A 18 13.47 14.75 -7.52
CA PRO A 18 14.81 14.32 -7.14
C PRO A 18 14.90 12.78 -7.04
N PHE A 19 13.86 12.10 -6.52
CA PHE A 19 13.79 10.64 -6.53
C PHE A 19 13.76 10.05 -7.94
N ILE A 20 13.04 10.68 -8.86
CA ILE A 20 13.00 10.29 -10.28
C ILE A 20 14.39 10.39 -10.92
N LEU A 21 15.15 11.43 -10.61
CA LEU A 21 16.52 11.60 -11.12
C LEU A 21 17.47 10.54 -10.55
N GLU A 22 17.35 10.21 -9.25
CA GLU A 22 18.11 9.09 -8.67
C GLU A 22 17.83 7.78 -9.37
N ARG A 23 16.57 7.53 -9.74
CA ARG A 23 16.17 6.32 -10.46
C ARG A 23 16.80 6.24 -11.85
N LYS A 24 16.98 7.38 -12.52
CA LYS A 24 17.64 7.51 -13.82
C LYS A 24 19.17 7.42 -13.73
N GLY A 25 19.74 7.49 -12.53
CA GLY A 25 21.19 7.53 -12.32
C GLY A 25 21.79 8.94 -12.37
N ASP A 26 20.95 9.98 -12.52
CA ASP A 26 21.38 11.38 -12.61
C ASP A 26 21.62 11.98 -11.20
N TYR A 27 22.53 11.38 -10.43
CA TYR A 27 22.71 11.69 -9.00
C TYR A 27 23.17 13.12 -8.73
N ASP A 28 24.01 13.69 -9.59
CA ASP A 28 24.46 15.07 -9.46
C ASP A 28 23.31 16.08 -9.64
N GLU A 29 22.44 15.84 -10.62
CA GLU A 29 21.23 16.65 -10.78
C GLU A 29 20.28 16.41 -9.62
N ALA A 30 20.09 15.16 -9.17
CA ALA A 30 19.25 14.83 -8.03
C ALA A 30 19.67 15.60 -6.77
N ILE A 31 20.96 15.64 -6.45
CA ILE A 31 21.53 16.39 -5.31
C ILE A 31 21.19 17.90 -5.42
N ASN A 32 21.36 18.49 -6.61
CA ASN A 32 21.05 19.90 -6.83
C ASN A 32 19.54 20.20 -6.69
N ILE A 33 18.70 19.30 -7.20
CA ILE A 33 17.24 19.41 -7.06
C ILE A 33 16.82 19.21 -5.61
N TYR A 34 17.44 18.31 -4.85
CA TYR A 34 17.18 18.15 -3.41
C TYR A 34 17.44 19.44 -2.64
N LYS A 35 18.60 20.07 -2.87
CA LYS A 35 18.94 21.37 -2.24
C LYS A 35 17.87 22.42 -2.53
N THR A 36 17.49 22.53 -3.80
CA THR A 36 16.45 23.46 -4.25
C THR A 36 15.09 23.15 -3.61
N ALA A 37 14.67 21.88 -3.60
CA ALA A 37 13.41 21.44 -3.03
C ALA A 37 13.33 21.72 -1.52
N ILE A 38 14.40 21.44 -0.78
CA ILE A 38 14.49 21.74 0.67
C ILE A 38 14.26 23.22 0.91
N THR A 39 14.99 24.10 0.20
CA THR A 39 14.85 25.55 0.36
C THR A 39 13.42 26.02 0.09
N VAL A 40 12.84 25.63 -1.05
CA VAL A 40 11.51 26.08 -1.46
C VAL A 40 10.42 25.55 -0.52
N LEU A 41 10.49 24.28 -0.12
CA LEU A 41 9.49 23.68 0.77
C LEU A 41 9.62 24.19 2.22
N ASP A 42 10.83 24.52 2.69
CA ASP A 42 11.06 25.19 3.97
C ASP A 42 10.44 26.60 3.99
N GLU A 43 10.63 27.37 2.92
CA GLU A 43 10.01 28.69 2.75
C GLU A 43 8.49 28.58 2.73
N ALA A 44 7.94 27.62 1.97
CA ALA A 44 6.50 27.34 1.96
C ALA A 44 5.98 27.00 3.35
N THR A 45 6.71 26.18 4.11
CA THR A 45 6.39 25.85 5.50
C THR A 45 6.34 27.11 6.38
N LYS A 46 7.33 28.02 6.25
CA LYS A 46 7.35 29.29 7.01
C LYS A 46 6.16 30.18 6.66
N MET A 47 5.77 30.24 5.38
CA MET A 47 4.58 30.97 4.95
C MET A 47 3.30 30.36 5.55
N TYR A 48 3.16 29.03 5.51
CA TYR A 48 2.02 28.34 6.12
C TYR A 48 1.95 28.43 7.64
N LYS A 49 3.08 28.68 8.33
CA LYS A 49 3.07 29.01 9.78
C LYS A 49 2.43 30.36 10.06
N LYS A 50 2.57 31.32 9.14
CA LYS A 50 2.03 32.68 9.26
C LYS A 50 0.60 32.79 8.73
N GLY A 51 0.22 31.95 7.77
CA GLY A 51 -1.13 31.90 7.19
C GLY A 51 -2.11 31.04 8.00
N ASN A 52 -3.37 31.02 7.55
CA ASN A 52 -4.45 30.21 8.13
C ASN A 52 -4.53 28.79 7.51
N VAL A 53 -3.38 28.14 7.29
CA VAL A 53 -3.34 26.78 6.72
C VAL A 53 -3.46 25.75 7.84
N LEU A 54 -4.28 24.73 7.61
CA LEU A 54 -4.46 23.64 8.56
C LEU A 54 -3.11 23.03 8.96
N LYS A 55 -2.91 22.85 10.27
CA LYS A 55 -1.66 22.34 10.84
C LYS A 55 -1.24 21.00 10.24
N ILE A 56 -2.21 20.14 9.93
CA ILE A 56 -1.95 18.83 9.31
C ILE A 56 -1.29 18.97 7.94
N ASN A 57 -1.75 19.91 7.09
CA ASN A 57 -1.18 20.15 5.76
C ASN A 57 0.23 20.69 5.91
N ARG A 58 0.44 21.67 6.79
CA ARG A 58 1.79 22.20 7.10
C ARG A 58 2.77 21.11 7.52
N LYS A 59 2.32 20.15 8.33
CA LYS A 59 3.17 19.03 8.78
C LYS A 59 3.57 18.10 7.65
N MET A 60 2.73 17.92 6.62
CA MET A 60 3.12 17.16 5.44
C MET A 60 4.33 17.78 4.72
N PHE A 61 4.38 19.11 4.60
CA PHE A 61 5.55 19.82 4.05
C PHE A 61 6.78 19.64 4.93
N GLU A 62 6.65 19.84 6.25
CA GLU A 62 7.76 19.63 7.20
C GLU A 62 8.34 18.21 7.09
N ARG A 63 7.48 17.20 6.91
CA ARG A 63 7.91 15.80 6.74
C ARG A 63 8.56 15.54 5.38
N GLN A 64 8.03 16.10 4.29
CA GLN A 64 8.66 15.96 2.98
C GLN A 64 10.08 16.56 2.98
N VAL A 65 10.26 17.74 3.59
CA VAL A 65 11.57 18.38 3.78
C VAL A 65 12.51 17.47 4.58
N GLN A 66 12.03 16.88 5.66
CA GLN A 66 12.84 15.97 6.47
C GLN A 66 13.36 14.79 5.64
N VAL A 67 12.48 14.13 4.87
CA VAL A 67 12.87 13.02 3.98
C VAL A 67 13.91 13.49 2.96
N HIS A 68 13.74 14.67 2.37
CA HIS A 68 14.71 15.24 1.44
C HIS A 68 16.07 15.50 2.08
N ARG A 69 16.12 16.03 3.31
CA ARG A 69 17.39 16.27 4.03
C ARG A 69 18.11 14.96 4.33
N GLU A 70 17.40 13.96 4.83
CA GLU A 70 17.95 12.63 5.10
C GLU A 70 18.48 12.00 3.81
N ARG A 71 17.74 12.16 2.70
CA ARG A 71 18.16 11.61 1.41
C ARG A 71 19.33 12.36 0.79
N LEU A 72 19.35 13.69 0.87
CA LEU A 72 20.46 14.52 0.42
C LEU A 72 21.76 14.16 1.15
N ALA A 73 21.71 14.06 2.48
CA ALA A 73 22.88 13.69 3.28
C ALA A 73 23.45 12.33 2.87
N TYR A 74 22.56 11.36 2.58
CA TYR A 74 22.98 10.05 2.09
C TYR A 74 23.64 10.11 0.70
N LEU A 75 23.07 10.86 -0.24
CA LEU A 75 23.65 11.02 -1.57
C LEU A 75 24.99 11.76 -1.54
N GLU A 76 25.13 12.78 -0.70
CA GLU A 76 26.39 13.51 -0.53
C GLU A 76 27.48 12.61 0.10
N ASP A 77 27.11 11.75 1.06
CA ASP A 77 28.01 10.73 1.61
C ASP A 77 28.49 9.75 0.53
N LEU A 78 27.59 9.20 -0.28
CA LEU A 78 27.95 8.34 -1.42
C LEU A 78 28.84 9.06 -2.45
N LYS A 79 28.48 10.31 -2.79
CA LYS A 79 29.28 11.14 -3.69
C LYS A 79 30.70 11.36 -3.16
N SER A 80 30.84 11.60 -1.85
CA SER A 80 32.16 11.77 -1.21
C SER A 80 33.01 10.50 -1.26
N LYS A 81 32.37 9.32 -1.28
CA LYS A 81 33.02 8.01 -1.46
C LYS A 81 33.34 7.69 -2.91
N GLY A 82 32.84 8.49 -3.87
CA GLY A 82 33.10 8.35 -5.30
C GLY A 82 32.31 7.22 -5.98
N SER A 83 31.32 6.62 -5.32
CA SER A 83 30.48 5.57 -5.89
C SER A 83 29.06 5.61 -5.32
N PHE A 84 28.08 5.34 -6.19
CA PHE A 84 26.67 5.14 -5.83
C PHE A 84 26.28 3.65 -5.88
N ASP A 85 27.26 2.74 -5.91
CA ASP A 85 27.01 1.30 -5.92
C ASP A 85 26.25 0.86 -4.67
N GLY A 86 25.23 0.02 -4.86
CA GLY A 86 24.38 -0.45 -3.77
C GLY A 86 23.41 0.59 -3.21
N ILE A 87 23.23 1.73 -3.90
CA ILE A 87 22.25 2.74 -3.51
C ILE A 87 20.84 2.13 -3.35
N ILE A 88 20.23 2.35 -2.18
CA ILE A 88 18.83 2.00 -1.95
C ILE A 88 17.95 3.00 -2.67
N LEU A 89 17.20 2.60 -3.68
CA LEU A 89 16.29 3.47 -4.42
C LEU A 89 14.88 3.42 -3.83
N PRO A 90 14.35 4.54 -3.28
CA PRO A 90 12.96 4.59 -2.83
C PRO A 90 12.00 4.44 -4.01
N PRO A 91 10.85 3.75 -3.83
CA PRO A 91 9.85 3.60 -4.87
C PRO A 91 9.27 4.94 -5.33
N THR A 92 8.98 5.06 -6.62
CA THR A 92 8.43 6.25 -7.27
C THR A 92 7.22 5.90 -8.14
N ILE A 93 6.46 6.92 -8.57
CA ILE A 93 5.43 6.72 -9.59
C ILE A 93 5.98 6.12 -10.89
N LEU A 94 7.25 6.37 -11.24
CA LEU A 94 7.82 5.79 -12.46
C LEU A 94 8.02 4.29 -12.31
N ASP A 95 8.37 3.80 -11.12
CA ASP A 95 8.40 2.35 -10.87
C ASP A 95 7.02 1.73 -11.00
N ALA A 96 6.00 2.48 -10.57
CA ALA A 96 4.61 2.08 -10.72
C ALA A 96 4.17 2.09 -12.20
N MET A 97 4.53 3.13 -12.96
CA MET A 97 4.19 3.29 -14.39
C MET A 97 5.01 2.38 -15.31
N GLU A 98 6.30 2.14 -15.05
CA GLU A 98 7.12 1.13 -15.75
C GLU A 98 6.51 -0.26 -15.54
N GLU A 99 5.89 -0.52 -14.38
CA GLU A 99 5.14 -1.77 -14.15
C GLU A 99 3.89 -1.92 -15.04
N ILE A 100 3.47 -0.85 -15.68
CA ILE A 100 2.24 -0.74 -16.46
C ILE A 100 2.55 -0.56 -17.97
N GLU A 101 3.53 0.26 -18.29
CA GLU A 101 3.87 0.75 -19.63
C GLU A 101 5.17 0.09 -20.08
N ASP A 102 5.09 -0.95 -20.92
CA ASP A 102 6.19 -1.29 -21.83
C ASP A 102 5.72 -1.94 -23.15
N GLU A 103 6.56 -1.78 -24.17
CA GLU A 103 6.33 -1.57 -25.61
C GLU A 103 5.68 -2.73 -26.40
N ASP A 104 4.51 -2.46 -26.98
CA ASP A 104 4.06 -2.86 -28.34
C ASP A 104 2.55 -2.71 -28.55
N GLY A 105 1.78 -2.33 -27.51
CA GLY A 105 0.31 -2.42 -27.59
C GLY A 105 -0.20 -3.86 -27.79
N LYS A 106 0.70 -4.86 -27.68
CA LYS A 106 0.36 -6.28 -27.63
C LYS A 106 -0.02 -6.61 -26.19
N ALA A 107 -1.30 -6.84 -25.98
CA ALA A 107 -1.80 -7.47 -24.77
C ALA A 107 -1.02 -8.77 -24.52
N TRP A 108 -0.29 -8.83 -23.41
CA TRP A 108 0.44 -10.04 -23.03
C TRP A 108 -0.57 -11.14 -22.72
N SER A 109 -0.56 -12.21 -23.52
CA SER A 109 -1.29 -13.42 -23.18
C SER A 109 -0.45 -14.25 -22.21
N LEU A 110 -1.09 -14.84 -21.20
CA LEU A 110 -0.40 -15.68 -20.22
C LEU A 110 0.38 -16.85 -20.85
N THR A 111 -0.06 -17.29 -22.03
CA THR A 111 0.55 -18.30 -22.90
C THR A 111 1.88 -17.90 -23.53
N GLN A 112 2.21 -16.60 -23.63
CA GLN A 112 3.49 -16.15 -24.18
C GLN A 112 4.64 -16.26 -23.16
N VAL A 113 4.33 -16.34 -21.87
CA VAL A 113 5.32 -16.39 -20.79
C VAL A 113 5.84 -17.82 -20.54
N SER A 114 5.12 -18.85 -21.00
CA SER A 114 5.48 -20.26 -20.77
C SER A 114 6.49 -20.86 -21.75
N HIS A 115 6.92 -20.15 -22.81
CA HIS A 115 7.66 -20.78 -23.93
C HIS A 115 8.96 -20.11 -24.41
N THR A 116 9.57 -19.18 -23.68
CA THR A 116 10.89 -18.62 -24.07
C THR A 116 11.97 -18.89 -23.02
N PRO A 117 12.65 -20.05 -23.08
CA PRO A 117 13.79 -20.32 -22.24
C PRO A 117 15.06 -19.76 -22.91
N SER A 118 15.33 -18.45 -22.83
CA SER A 118 16.68 -17.86 -23.07
C SER A 118 16.70 -16.32 -22.88
N ARG A 119 16.79 -15.85 -21.62
CA ARG A 119 17.52 -14.61 -21.22
C ARG A 119 17.37 -14.40 -19.71
N THR A 120 18.39 -14.78 -18.96
CA THR A 120 18.40 -15.02 -17.51
C THR A 120 18.27 -13.80 -16.58
N TYR A 121 18.01 -12.59 -17.10
CA TYR A 121 17.81 -11.39 -16.25
C TYR A 121 16.56 -10.56 -16.59
N HIS A 122 15.80 -10.92 -17.63
CA HIS A 122 14.59 -10.18 -18.04
C HIS A 122 13.27 -10.88 -17.68
N THR A 123 13.29 -12.20 -17.44
CA THR A 123 12.06 -13.00 -17.28
C THR A 123 11.27 -12.66 -16.01
N SER A 124 11.94 -12.31 -14.91
CA SER A 124 11.27 -11.91 -13.67
C SER A 124 10.60 -10.53 -13.76
N ARG A 125 11.12 -9.62 -14.61
CA ARG A 125 10.46 -8.34 -14.87
C ARG A 125 9.16 -8.56 -15.66
N SER A 126 9.21 -9.36 -16.73
CA SER A 126 8.03 -9.62 -17.57
C SER A 126 6.83 -10.20 -16.81
N LEU A 127 7.05 -11.04 -15.79
CA LEU A 127 5.96 -11.61 -14.98
C LEU A 127 5.30 -10.63 -14.01
N ILE A 128 6.06 -9.64 -13.52
CA ILE A 128 5.57 -8.60 -12.59
C ILE A 128 4.65 -7.62 -13.34
N LEU A 129 5.04 -7.21 -14.55
CA LEU A 129 4.26 -6.32 -15.44
C LEU A 129 2.86 -6.88 -15.74
N VAL A 130 2.77 -8.19 -15.93
CA VAL A 130 1.55 -8.89 -16.31
C VAL A 130 0.46 -8.73 -15.24
N ASN A 131 0.81 -8.74 -13.95
CA ASN A 131 -0.19 -8.75 -12.87
C ASN A 131 -0.89 -7.41 -12.65
N CYS A 132 -0.16 -6.29 -12.70
CA CYS A 132 -0.76 -4.96 -12.55
C CYS A 132 -1.66 -4.62 -13.74
N GLN A 133 -1.21 -4.96 -14.94
CA GLN A 133 -1.98 -4.74 -16.16
C GLN A 133 -3.25 -5.60 -16.19
N ILE A 134 -3.15 -6.90 -15.86
CA ILE A 134 -4.33 -7.77 -15.71
C ILE A 134 -5.32 -7.20 -14.71
N ARG A 135 -4.85 -6.73 -13.54
CA ARG A 135 -5.74 -6.13 -12.54
C ARG A 135 -6.48 -4.92 -13.10
N ARG A 136 -5.78 -3.99 -13.75
CA ARG A 136 -6.43 -2.82 -14.35
C ARG A 136 -7.45 -3.25 -15.39
N ASP A 137 -7.05 -4.09 -16.33
CA ASP A 137 -7.89 -4.52 -17.44
C ASP A 137 -9.13 -5.27 -16.95
N LEU A 138 -8.99 -6.13 -15.92
CA LEU A 138 -10.12 -6.78 -15.26
C LEU A 138 -11.09 -5.77 -14.64
N ASN A 139 -10.57 -4.73 -13.99
CA ASN A 139 -11.41 -3.70 -13.38
C ASN A 139 -12.10 -2.84 -14.43
N THR A 140 -11.40 -2.42 -15.48
CA THR A 140 -11.99 -1.73 -16.63
C THR A 140 -13.04 -2.58 -17.34
N PHE A 141 -12.80 -3.89 -17.47
CA PHE A 141 -13.76 -4.82 -18.06
C PHE A 141 -15.01 -4.96 -17.17
N ARG A 142 -14.86 -5.24 -15.88
CA ARG A 142 -15.99 -5.40 -14.94
C ARG A 142 -16.81 -4.12 -14.77
N GLY A 143 -16.18 -2.95 -14.90
CA GLY A 143 -16.81 -1.66 -14.67
C GLY A 143 -17.12 -1.40 -13.19
N ASP A 144 -17.63 -0.20 -12.90
CA ASP A 144 -17.98 0.21 -11.53
C ASP A 144 -19.37 -0.26 -11.08
N ASP A 145 -20.21 -0.70 -12.02
CA ASP A 145 -21.60 -1.08 -11.75
C ASP A 145 -21.78 -2.62 -11.75
N PRO A 146 -21.93 -3.25 -10.57
CA PRO A 146 -22.14 -4.70 -10.48
C PRO A 146 -23.46 -5.19 -11.08
N SER A 147 -24.37 -4.29 -11.49
CA SER A 147 -25.63 -4.65 -12.15
C SER A 147 -25.51 -4.86 -13.67
N HIS A 148 -24.41 -4.41 -14.29
CA HIS A 148 -24.11 -4.63 -15.69
C HIS A 148 -23.03 -5.71 -15.84
N SER A 149 -23.42 -6.98 -15.74
CA SER A 149 -22.50 -8.08 -16.06
C SER A 149 -22.21 -8.05 -17.58
N LYS A 150 -21.03 -7.56 -17.96
CA LYS A 150 -20.55 -7.72 -19.35
C LYS A 150 -20.40 -9.20 -19.63
N ASP A 151 -20.82 -9.62 -20.84
CA ASP A 151 -20.68 -11.00 -21.27
C ASP A 151 -19.20 -11.38 -21.29
N ILE A 152 -18.82 -12.41 -20.50
CA ILE A 152 -17.44 -12.90 -20.39
C ILE A 152 -16.89 -13.28 -21.77
N SER A 153 -17.75 -13.73 -22.70
CA SER A 153 -17.34 -14.07 -24.08
C SER A 153 -16.72 -12.88 -24.84
N THR A 154 -17.05 -11.66 -24.44
CA THR A 154 -16.56 -10.41 -25.06
C THR A 154 -15.27 -9.89 -24.44
N ALA A 155 -14.75 -10.56 -23.41
CA ALA A 155 -13.52 -10.13 -22.75
C ALA A 155 -12.28 -10.37 -23.62
N PRO A 156 -11.28 -9.48 -23.58
CA PRO A 156 -9.99 -9.69 -24.22
C PRO A 156 -9.38 -11.06 -23.87
N ALA A 157 -8.72 -11.69 -24.84
CA ALA A 157 -8.22 -13.06 -24.71
C ALA A 157 -7.29 -13.26 -23.50
N HIS A 158 -6.50 -12.25 -23.13
CA HIS A 158 -5.61 -12.32 -21.97
C HIS A 158 -6.34 -12.29 -20.62
N LEU A 159 -7.60 -11.83 -20.58
CA LEU A 159 -8.43 -11.81 -19.36
C LEU A 159 -9.28 -13.07 -19.20
N GLN A 160 -9.52 -13.81 -20.29
CA GLN A 160 -10.34 -15.02 -20.28
C GLN A 160 -9.95 -16.02 -19.18
N PRO A 161 -8.65 -16.32 -18.94
CA PRO A 161 -8.26 -17.24 -17.85
C PRO A 161 -8.72 -16.77 -16.47
N PHE A 162 -8.77 -15.46 -16.24
CA PHE A 162 -9.10 -14.84 -14.96
C PHE A 162 -10.59 -14.59 -14.75
N LEU A 163 -11.38 -14.57 -15.83
CA LEU A 163 -12.82 -14.39 -15.80
C LEU A 163 -13.58 -15.73 -15.79
N ASN A 164 -12.95 -16.81 -16.27
CA ASN A 164 -13.57 -18.12 -16.29
C ASN A 164 -13.90 -18.63 -14.87
N THR A 165 -15.03 -19.31 -14.73
CA THR A 165 -15.49 -19.91 -13.47
C THR A 165 -14.63 -21.10 -13.05
N ASP A 166 -13.96 -21.75 -14.00
CA ASP A 166 -13.01 -22.81 -13.71
C ASP A 166 -11.69 -22.24 -13.14
N THR A 167 -11.61 -22.20 -11.82
CA THR A 167 -10.42 -21.79 -11.06
C THR A 167 -9.17 -22.64 -11.36
N SER A 168 -9.30 -23.83 -11.96
CA SER A 168 -8.15 -24.67 -12.32
C SER A 168 -7.33 -24.12 -13.49
N GLN A 169 -7.93 -23.26 -14.32
CA GLN A 169 -7.28 -22.61 -15.46
C GLN A 169 -6.58 -21.30 -15.07
N ARG A 170 -6.78 -20.82 -13.84
CA ARG A 170 -6.14 -19.59 -13.35
C ARG A 170 -4.72 -19.89 -12.88
N PRO A 171 -3.70 -19.18 -13.39
CA PRO A 171 -2.34 -19.34 -12.90
C PRO A 171 -2.22 -18.81 -11.47
N PHE A 172 -1.55 -19.56 -10.60
CA PHE A 172 -1.28 -19.14 -9.24
C PHE A 172 -0.15 -18.12 -9.19
N PHE A 173 -0.38 -17.03 -8.48
CA PHE A 173 0.58 -15.96 -8.23
C PHE A 173 1.87 -16.52 -7.62
N SER A 174 1.73 -17.32 -6.56
CA SER A 174 2.84 -17.96 -5.85
C SER A 174 3.74 -18.81 -6.74
N LEU A 175 3.20 -19.49 -7.75
CA LEU A 175 3.98 -20.30 -8.70
C LEU A 175 4.66 -19.47 -9.79
N THR A 176 4.19 -18.24 -10.03
CA THR A 176 4.83 -17.30 -10.97
C THR A 176 5.97 -16.51 -10.34
N LEU A 177 6.12 -16.55 -9.02
CA LEU A 177 7.23 -15.89 -8.32
C LEU A 177 8.51 -16.70 -8.47
N SER A 178 9.63 -16.02 -8.73
CA SER A 178 10.94 -16.66 -8.72
C SER A 178 11.27 -17.12 -7.29
N PRO A 179 11.51 -18.43 -7.05
CA PRO A 179 11.86 -18.92 -5.71
C PRO A 179 13.21 -18.38 -5.20
N SER A 180 14.06 -17.88 -6.11
CA SER A 180 15.36 -17.30 -5.75
C SER A 180 15.29 -15.82 -5.39
N ALA A 181 14.14 -15.16 -5.58
CA ALA A 181 13.99 -13.75 -5.25
C ALA A 181 14.03 -13.56 -3.72
N PRO A 182 14.93 -12.71 -3.19
CA PRO A 182 15.08 -12.54 -1.75
C PRO A 182 13.81 -11.93 -1.13
N THR A 183 13.55 -12.30 0.12
CA THR A 183 12.47 -11.70 0.92
C THR A 183 12.76 -10.21 1.15
N VAL A 184 11.81 -9.35 0.83
CA VAL A 184 11.87 -7.92 1.13
C VAL A 184 11.44 -7.71 2.58
N THR A 185 12.28 -6.99 3.35
CA THR A 185 12.00 -6.68 4.75
C THR A 185 11.83 -5.18 4.93
N TYR A 186 10.70 -4.80 5.52
CA TYR A 186 10.37 -3.44 5.88
C TYR A 186 10.42 -3.25 7.39
N ARG A 187 11.01 -2.13 7.82
CA ARG A 187 11.11 -1.74 9.23
C ARG A 187 10.12 -0.63 9.52
N ILE A 188 9.28 -0.81 10.54
CA ILE A 188 8.22 0.15 10.85
C ILE A 188 8.61 0.94 12.09
N THR A 189 8.54 2.27 11.97
CA THR A 189 8.73 3.21 13.07
C THR A 189 7.54 4.17 13.13
N ASN A 190 7.24 4.68 14.31
CA ASN A 190 6.08 5.54 14.52
C ASN A 190 6.48 6.95 14.95
N SER A 191 5.77 7.95 14.43
CA SER A 191 5.84 9.32 14.88
C SER A 191 4.43 9.91 14.94
N SER A 192 4.20 10.84 15.86
CA SER A 192 2.89 11.49 15.97
C SER A 192 2.97 12.94 16.38
N GLU A 193 1.95 13.69 16.01
CA GLU A 193 1.91 15.14 16.21
C GLU A 193 0.51 15.59 16.53
N LEU A 194 0.36 16.50 17.51
CA LEU A 194 -0.92 17.14 17.78
C LEU A 194 -1.26 18.10 16.64
N VAL A 195 -2.35 17.86 15.92
CA VAL A 195 -2.78 18.68 14.77
C VAL A 195 -3.95 19.60 15.10
N SER A 196 -4.81 19.20 16.04
CA SER A 196 -5.87 20.02 16.64
C SER A 196 -6.09 19.58 18.09
N LEU A 197 -6.86 20.34 18.87
CA LEU A 197 -7.25 19.92 20.21
C LEU A 197 -7.96 18.55 20.13
N GLY A 198 -7.45 17.56 20.88
CA GLY A 198 -7.98 16.20 20.87
C GLY A 198 -7.68 15.36 19.61
N MET A 199 -6.95 15.90 18.61
CA MET A 199 -6.63 15.19 17.36
C MET A 199 -5.12 15.11 17.13
N ARG A 200 -4.61 13.90 16.91
CA ARG A 200 -3.21 13.64 16.55
C ARG A 200 -3.10 13.03 15.17
N SER A 201 -2.18 13.54 14.35
CA SER A 201 -1.76 12.85 13.13
C SER A 201 -0.63 11.90 13.46
N HIS A 202 -0.84 10.62 13.18
CA HIS A 202 0.15 9.56 13.32
C HIS A 202 0.72 9.21 11.94
N TRP A 203 1.99 8.83 11.96
CA TRP A 203 2.77 8.45 10.79
C TRP A 203 3.53 7.16 11.12
N PHE A 204 3.21 6.09 10.42
CA PHE A 204 4.04 4.89 10.41
C PHE A 204 4.98 4.96 9.22
N PHE A 205 6.25 5.19 9.49
CA PHE A 205 7.30 5.20 8.47
C PHE A 205 7.75 3.76 8.19
N VAL A 206 7.65 3.39 6.92
CA VAL A 206 8.10 2.12 6.38
C VAL A 206 9.49 2.35 5.79
N LYS A 207 10.49 1.78 6.45
CA LYS A 207 11.89 1.89 6.05
C LYS A 207 12.40 0.59 5.47
N ASP A 208 13.55 0.68 4.82
CA ASP A 208 14.30 -0.48 4.33
C ASP A 208 14.81 -1.37 5.48
N ALA A 209 15.44 -2.49 5.12
CA ALA A 209 15.84 -3.52 6.09
C ALA A 209 16.83 -3.03 7.16
N THR A 210 17.62 -1.99 6.85
CA THR A 210 18.58 -1.36 7.78
C THR A 210 17.91 -0.38 8.74
N ASN A 211 16.62 -0.07 8.56
CA ASN A 211 15.87 0.94 9.30
C ASN A 211 16.38 2.38 9.07
N THR A 212 17.02 2.63 7.92
CA THR A 212 17.66 3.92 7.63
C THR A 212 16.81 4.75 6.67
N HIS A 213 16.46 4.19 5.52
CA HIS A 213 15.85 4.94 4.42
C HIS A 213 14.33 4.78 4.43
N VAL A 214 13.61 5.90 4.50
CA VAL A 214 12.15 5.90 4.36
C VAL A 214 11.77 5.57 2.93
N LEU A 215 10.94 4.53 2.77
CA LEU A 215 10.39 4.08 1.49
C LEU A 215 8.93 4.50 1.35
N TYR A 216 8.16 4.35 2.43
CA TYR A 216 6.76 4.76 2.49
C TYR A 216 6.42 5.38 3.85
N ALA A 217 5.26 6.04 3.92
CA ALA A 217 4.65 6.40 5.19
C ALA A 217 3.13 6.25 5.14
N LEU A 218 2.57 5.54 6.13
CA LEU A 218 1.13 5.50 6.37
C LEU A 218 0.75 6.65 7.31
N GLN A 219 -0.13 7.53 6.87
CA GLN A 219 -0.69 8.60 7.70
C GLN A 219 -2.14 8.29 8.08
N PHE A 220 -2.48 8.60 9.32
CA PHE A 220 -3.87 8.61 9.79
C PHE A 220 -4.06 9.68 10.88
N VAL A 221 -5.31 10.03 11.14
CA VAL A 221 -5.68 10.93 12.23
C VAL A 221 -6.43 10.15 13.29
N TRP A 222 -5.99 10.31 14.53
CA TRP A 222 -6.62 9.71 15.68
C TRP A 222 -7.20 10.78 16.60
N SER A 223 -8.38 10.50 17.14
CA SER A 223 -8.98 11.21 18.26
C SER A 223 -9.62 10.22 19.22
N ASN A 224 -9.86 10.63 20.47
CA ASN A 224 -10.59 9.80 21.43
C ASN A 224 -12.08 9.67 21.10
N GLU A 225 -12.61 10.57 20.27
CA GLU A 225 -14.04 10.72 20.01
C GLU A 225 -14.50 9.96 18.77
N ALA A 226 -13.64 9.83 17.76
CA ALA A 226 -13.99 9.25 16.47
C ALA A 226 -13.07 8.08 16.11
N PRO A 227 -13.62 6.99 15.52
CA PRO A 227 -12.81 5.91 15.02
C PRO A 227 -11.93 6.37 13.84
N ILE A 228 -10.78 5.70 13.68
CA ILE A 228 -9.99 5.77 12.45
C ILE A 228 -10.78 5.05 11.36
N VAL A 229 -11.25 5.81 10.37
CA VAL A 229 -12.08 5.34 9.24
C VAL A 229 -11.32 5.34 7.90
N ASP A 230 -10.17 6.02 7.85
CA ASP A 230 -9.35 6.14 6.66
C ASP A 230 -7.87 6.28 7.04
N THR A 231 -7.01 5.74 6.21
CA THR A 231 -5.56 5.81 6.33
C THR A 231 -4.96 5.89 4.94
N VAL A 232 -3.82 6.56 4.78
CA VAL A 232 -3.23 6.79 3.46
C VAL A 232 -1.75 6.48 3.49
N LEU A 233 -1.34 5.48 2.70
CA LEU A 233 0.05 5.13 2.44
C LEU A 233 0.58 5.99 1.28
N ARG A 234 1.79 6.53 1.45
CA ARG A 234 2.47 7.38 0.47
C ARG A 234 3.90 6.93 0.27
N ARG A 235 4.44 7.10 -0.93
CA ARG A 235 5.87 6.91 -1.22
C ARG A 235 6.69 8.08 -0.65
N ALA A 236 7.99 7.87 -0.44
CA ALA A 236 8.89 8.86 0.16
C ALA A 236 8.93 10.22 -0.58
N GLY A 237 8.78 10.22 -1.90
CA GLY A 237 8.71 11.43 -2.72
C GLY A 237 7.32 12.03 -2.90
N GLU A 238 6.30 11.44 -2.28
CA GLU A 238 4.90 11.70 -2.57
C GLU A 238 4.10 11.95 -1.27
N PHE A 239 4.72 12.53 -0.24
CA PHE A 239 3.99 12.85 1.00
C PHE A 239 3.01 13.98 0.79
N LEU A 240 3.30 14.89 -0.13
CA LEU A 240 2.43 16.00 -0.48
C LEU A 240 1.19 15.47 -1.22
N PRO A 241 0.01 16.11 -1.04
CA PRO A 241 -1.24 15.56 -1.55
C PRO A 241 -1.25 15.43 -3.07
N GLN A 242 -2.04 14.47 -3.56
CA GLN A 242 -2.63 14.33 -4.91
C GLN A 242 -2.07 13.25 -5.86
N ILE A 243 -0.94 12.59 -5.62
CA ILE A 243 -0.43 11.56 -6.56
C ILE A 243 0.22 10.38 -5.83
N GLY A 244 -0.01 9.15 -6.33
CA GLY A 244 0.73 7.94 -5.91
C GLY A 244 0.35 7.38 -4.53
N THR A 245 -0.82 7.75 -4.01
CA THR A 245 -1.26 7.32 -2.69
C THR A 245 -2.09 6.03 -2.75
N THR A 246 -1.96 5.20 -1.72
CA THR A 246 -2.84 4.05 -1.49
C THR A 246 -3.67 4.32 -0.24
N SER A 247 -4.96 4.61 -0.42
CA SER A 247 -5.90 4.85 0.67
C SER A 247 -6.62 3.57 1.07
N VAL A 248 -6.88 3.43 2.38
CA VAL A 248 -7.58 2.29 2.95
C VAL A 248 -8.70 2.80 3.84
N ARG A 249 -9.93 2.61 3.37
CA ARG A 249 -11.14 2.90 4.13
C ARG A 249 -11.49 1.70 5.01
N LEU A 250 -11.73 1.97 6.28
CA LEU A 250 -12.13 1.01 7.31
C LEU A 250 -13.63 1.16 7.55
N GLN A 251 -14.41 0.13 7.22
CA GLN A 251 -15.86 0.13 7.40
C GLN A 251 -16.26 -0.92 8.44
N LYS A 252 -16.92 -0.52 9.51
CA LYS A 252 -17.34 -1.43 10.56
C LYS A 252 -18.50 -2.31 10.09
N THR A 253 -18.36 -3.60 10.33
CA THR A 253 -19.36 -4.59 9.95
C THR A 253 -20.41 -4.75 11.05
N ARG A 254 -21.52 -5.44 10.74
CA ARG A 254 -22.60 -5.68 11.73
C ARG A 254 -22.10 -6.44 12.97
N GLY A 255 -21.22 -7.43 12.77
CA GLY A 255 -20.58 -8.22 13.82
C GLY A 255 -19.55 -7.47 14.66
N GLY A 256 -19.10 -6.29 14.19
CA GLY A 256 -18.13 -5.43 14.87
C GLY A 256 -16.68 -5.60 14.39
N SER A 257 -16.43 -6.47 13.41
CA SER A 257 -15.17 -6.49 12.63
C SER A 257 -15.12 -5.31 11.64
N PHE A 258 -14.10 -5.27 10.77
CA PHE A 258 -13.94 -4.22 9.77
C PHE A 258 -13.71 -4.80 8.37
N ARG A 259 -14.48 -4.31 7.41
CA ARG A 259 -14.21 -4.44 5.98
C ARG A 259 -13.20 -3.36 5.59
N MET A 260 -12.25 -3.71 4.74
CA MET A 260 -11.21 -2.78 4.29
C MET A 260 -11.32 -2.59 2.80
N MET A 261 -11.43 -1.34 2.35
CA MET A 261 -11.48 -1.00 0.94
C MET A 261 -10.23 -0.19 0.59
N THR A 262 -9.37 -0.78 -0.24
CA THR A 262 -8.15 -0.14 -0.72
C THR A 262 -8.37 0.47 -2.09
N ARG A 263 -7.92 1.70 -2.30
CA ARG A 263 -7.82 2.35 -3.61
C ARG A 263 -6.43 2.94 -3.77
N THR A 264 -5.87 2.81 -4.97
CA THR A 264 -4.56 3.40 -5.30
C THR A 264 -4.74 4.47 -6.37
N ILE A 265 -3.88 5.47 -6.39
CA ILE A 265 -3.82 6.50 -7.44
C ILE A 265 -2.56 6.27 -8.29
N PRO A 266 -2.65 6.18 -9.64
CA PRO A 266 -3.88 6.23 -10.45
C PRO A 266 -4.83 5.07 -10.14
N ASP A 267 -6.12 5.23 -10.44
CA ASP A 267 -7.12 4.23 -10.07
C ASP A 267 -6.84 2.88 -10.76
N MET A 268 -6.52 1.89 -9.94
CA MET A 268 -6.29 0.50 -10.35
C MET A 268 -7.46 -0.40 -9.95
N GLY A 269 -8.61 0.20 -9.63
CA GLY A 269 -9.79 -0.44 -9.08
C GLY A 269 -9.66 -0.78 -7.59
N ALA A 270 -10.81 -0.80 -6.92
CA ALA A 270 -10.87 -1.01 -5.48
C ALA A 270 -10.67 -2.48 -5.10
N ILE A 271 -9.84 -2.74 -4.08
CA ILE A 271 -9.72 -4.07 -3.46
C ILE A 271 -10.53 -4.05 -2.18
N THR A 272 -11.48 -4.97 -2.05
CA THR A 272 -12.29 -5.10 -0.83
C THR A 272 -11.90 -6.37 -0.09
N GLU A 273 -11.39 -6.20 1.13
CA GLU A 273 -11.11 -7.30 2.05
C GLU A 273 -12.27 -7.50 3.01
N ILE A 274 -12.78 -8.73 3.06
CA ILE A 274 -13.97 -9.11 3.84
C ILE A 274 -13.54 -10.12 4.92
N PRO A 275 -13.82 -9.85 6.21
CA PRO A 275 -13.59 -10.81 7.27
C PRO A 275 -14.62 -11.95 7.24
N ASP A 276 -14.17 -13.17 7.50
CA ASP A 276 -15.04 -14.34 7.64
C ASP A 276 -16.01 -14.14 8.80
N GLY A 277 -17.31 -14.38 8.58
CA GLY A 277 -18.32 -14.18 9.61
C GLY A 277 -18.54 -12.72 10.01
N GLU A 278 -18.31 -11.75 9.10
CA GLU A 278 -18.46 -10.31 9.32
C GLU A 278 -19.78 -9.88 9.99
N MET A 279 -20.83 -10.69 9.86
CA MET A 279 -22.15 -10.43 10.46
C MET A 279 -22.23 -10.79 11.94
N GLN A 280 -21.36 -11.67 12.43
CA GLN A 280 -21.49 -12.31 13.75
C GLN A 280 -20.23 -12.21 14.62
N ARG A 281 -19.08 -11.83 14.05
CA ARG A 281 -17.79 -11.82 14.75
C ARG A 281 -17.16 -10.44 14.78
N LYS A 282 -16.39 -10.19 15.85
CA LYS A 282 -15.53 -9.01 16.01
C LYS A 282 -14.10 -9.27 15.51
N ASP A 283 -13.76 -10.54 15.29
CA ASP A 283 -12.44 -10.94 14.85
C ASP A 283 -12.17 -10.37 13.45
N TRP A 284 -10.94 -9.89 13.26
CA TRP A 284 -10.52 -9.38 11.97
C TRP A 284 -10.23 -10.54 11.04
N SER A 285 -9.54 -11.60 11.47
CA SER A 285 -9.14 -12.71 10.60
C SER A 285 -9.97 -13.98 10.83
N PRO A 286 -10.08 -14.86 9.80
CA PRO A 286 -9.52 -14.71 8.45
C PRO A 286 -10.16 -13.58 7.62
N ARG A 287 -9.38 -12.95 6.73
CA ARG A 287 -9.87 -11.93 5.77
C ARG A 287 -9.55 -12.34 4.36
N ARG A 288 -10.50 -12.19 3.44
CA ARG A 288 -10.37 -12.65 2.06
C ARG A 288 -10.54 -11.50 1.08
N PHE A 289 -9.81 -11.56 -0.02
CA PHE A 289 -9.92 -10.59 -1.10
C PHE A 289 -9.45 -11.20 -2.42
N GLU A 290 -9.79 -10.52 -3.51
CA GLU A 290 -9.31 -10.84 -4.85
C GLU A 290 -8.29 -9.79 -5.31
N TYR A 291 -7.21 -10.25 -5.95
CA TYR A 291 -6.23 -9.39 -6.62
C TYR A 291 -5.86 -9.99 -7.97
N GLY A 292 -6.07 -9.22 -9.05
CA GLY A 292 -5.78 -9.69 -10.42
C GLY A 292 -6.45 -11.01 -10.78
N GLY A 293 -7.72 -11.21 -10.37
CA GLY A 293 -8.46 -12.46 -10.63
C GLY A 293 -8.10 -13.64 -9.71
N ARG A 294 -7.22 -13.45 -8.72
CA ARG A 294 -6.74 -14.52 -7.82
C ARG A 294 -7.20 -14.28 -6.39
N ASN A 295 -7.37 -15.36 -5.63
CA ASN A 295 -7.94 -15.33 -4.29
C ASN A 295 -6.87 -15.40 -3.21
N PHE A 296 -6.96 -14.51 -2.22
CA PHE A 296 -6.01 -14.43 -1.12
C PHE A 296 -6.73 -14.47 0.23
N VAL A 297 -6.02 -14.95 1.25
CA VAL A 297 -6.50 -14.99 2.62
C VAL A 297 -5.42 -14.54 3.60
N TRP A 298 -5.80 -13.62 4.48
CA TRP A 298 -5.05 -13.28 5.68
C TRP A 298 -5.45 -14.23 6.81
N LYS A 299 -4.47 -14.88 7.44
CA LYS A 299 -4.68 -15.75 8.61
C LYS A 299 -3.88 -15.25 9.81
N SER A 300 -4.49 -15.26 10.99
CA SER A 300 -3.77 -15.06 12.25
C SER A 300 -3.05 -16.35 12.65
N ALA A 301 -2.01 -16.25 13.47
CA ALA A 301 -1.34 -17.45 14.00
C ALA A 301 -2.30 -18.36 14.78
N ALA A 302 -3.28 -17.79 15.48
CA ALA A 302 -4.36 -18.55 16.12
C ALA A 302 -5.22 -19.33 15.10
N ALA A 303 -5.52 -18.73 13.94
CA ALA A 303 -6.25 -19.41 12.86
C ALA A 303 -5.41 -20.51 12.18
N GLU A 304 -4.08 -20.45 12.30
CA GLU A 304 -3.15 -21.51 11.88
C GLU A 304 -2.96 -22.62 12.94
N GLY A 305 -3.66 -22.56 14.07
CA GLY A 305 -3.49 -23.52 15.17
C GLY A 305 -2.19 -23.35 15.95
N LYS A 306 -1.43 -22.27 15.73
CA LYS A 306 -0.23 -21.92 16.49
C LYS A 306 -0.63 -21.15 17.74
N LYS A 307 -0.10 -21.54 18.90
CA LYS A 307 -0.23 -20.74 20.13
C LYS A 307 0.63 -19.49 20.00
N GLU A 308 0.02 -18.32 19.83
CA GLU A 308 0.70 -17.05 20.11
C GLU A 308 1.08 -17.01 21.60
N GLY A 309 2.32 -16.61 21.87
CA GLY A 309 3.04 -16.97 23.09
C GLY A 309 2.35 -16.60 24.40
N GLY A 310 2.37 -17.55 25.34
CA GLY A 310 2.28 -17.34 26.79
C GLY A 310 0.96 -16.81 27.35
N MET A 311 0.74 -17.05 28.65
CA MET A 311 -0.47 -16.71 29.42
C MET A 311 -0.79 -15.19 29.49
N PHE A 312 0.03 -14.33 28.88
CA PHE A 312 -0.13 -12.87 28.77
C PHE A 312 -0.16 -12.35 27.32
N GLY A 313 -0.02 -13.21 26.30
CA GLY A 313 0.01 -12.81 24.88
C GLY A 313 -1.34 -12.42 24.27
N SER A 314 -2.43 -12.59 25.03
CA SER A 314 -3.80 -12.37 24.57
C SER A 314 -4.24 -10.89 24.52
N PHE A 315 -3.39 -9.96 24.96
CA PHE A 315 -3.64 -8.52 24.93
C PHE A 315 -2.65 -7.84 23.99
N GLY A 316 -2.97 -7.78 22.70
CA GLY A 316 -2.20 -6.97 21.75
C GLY A 316 -2.48 -7.31 20.30
N PHE A 317 -2.10 -6.39 19.41
CA PHE A 317 -2.15 -6.57 17.95
C PHE A 317 -1.35 -7.81 17.52
N ALA A 318 -1.91 -8.71 16.73
CA ALA A 318 -1.21 -9.87 16.17
C ALA A 318 -1.07 -9.71 14.66
N TRP A 319 0.13 -9.89 14.12
CA TRP A 319 0.34 -9.83 12.67
C TRP A 319 -0.37 -10.99 11.97
N GLU A 320 -0.92 -10.73 10.79
CA GLU A 320 -1.54 -11.76 9.96
C GLU A 320 -0.55 -12.19 8.87
N THR A 321 -0.66 -13.43 8.44
CA THR A 321 0.10 -13.99 7.31
C THR A 321 -0.79 -14.12 6.09
N LEU A 322 -0.32 -13.65 4.94
CA LEU A 322 -1.01 -13.77 3.66
C LEU A 322 -0.67 -15.07 2.96
N TYR A 323 -1.68 -15.71 2.42
CA TYR A 323 -1.55 -16.84 1.51
C TYR A 323 -2.43 -16.64 0.28
N GLU A 324 -2.01 -17.24 -0.83
CA GLU A 324 -2.89 -17.46 -1.99
C GLU A 324 -3.73 -18.73 -1.77
N THR A 325 -4.96 -18.75 -2.29
CA THR A 325 -5.89 -19.87 -2.13
C THR A 325 -6.42 -20.35 -3.48
N LYS A 326 -6.55 -21.67 -3.61
CA LYS A 326 -7.11 -22.33 -4.80
C LYS A 326 -8.63 -22.48 -4.71
N ARG A 327 -9.10 -23.01 -3.59
CA ARG A 327 -10.51 -23.28 -3.32
C ARG A 327 -10.89 -22.69 -1.97
N VAL A 328 -12.11 -22.19 -1.89
CA VAL A 328 -12.72 -21.66 -0.67
C VAL A 328 -14.13 -22.24 -0.56
N TRP A 329 -14.48 -22.86 0.56
CA TRP A 329 -15.80 -23.45 0.79
C TRP A 329 -16.31 -23.17 2.20
N ALA A 330 -17.62 -23.26 2.40
CA ALA A 330 -18.19 -23.09 3.73
C ALA A 330 -17.76 -24.26 4.64
N LYS A 331 -17.32 -23.94 5.85
CA LYS A 331 -16.98 -24.96 6.84
C LYS A 331 -18.22 -25.78 7.19
N SER A 332 -18.13 -27.10 7.07
CA SER A 332 -19.24 -28.00 7.40
C SER A 332 -19.72 -27.79 8.84
N GLY A 333 -21.03 -27.64 9.03
CA GLY A 333 -21.66 -27.37 10.33
C GLY A 333 -21.51 -25.93 10.86
N SER A 334 -20.85 -25.02 10.15
CA SER A 334 -20.69 -23.63 10.60
C SER A 334 -21.96 -22.80 10.37
N ARG A 335 -22.59 -22.34 11.45
CA ARG A 335 -23.66 -21.32 11.40
C ARG A 335 -23.14 -19.87 11.32
N THR A 336 -21.83 -19.67 11.46
CA THR A 336 -21.21 -18.35 11.58
C THR A 336 -20.52 -17.86 10.32
N GLY A 337 -20.80 -18.47 9.16
CA GLY A 337 -20.17 -18.10 7.89
C GLY A 337 -18.64 -18.31 7.85
N LYS A 338 -18.11 -19.26 8.63
CA LYS A 338 -16.70 -19.65 8.53
C LYS A 338 -16.45 -20.34 7.20
N MET A 339 -15.33 -20.00 6.59
CA MET A 339 -14.86 -20.64 5.37
C MET A 339 -13.61 -21.47 5.66
N GLU A 340 -13.45 -22.54 4.90
CA GLU A 340 -12.22 -23.32 4.78
C GLU A 340 -11.60 -23.04 3.40
N ASP A 341 -10.29 -23.26 3.29
CA ASP A 341 -9.55 -22.93 2.09
C ASP A 341 -8.35 -23.86 1.86
N GLU A 342 -8.02 -24.03 0.59
CA GLU A 342 -6.83 -24.74 0.11
C GLU A 342 -5.74 -23.71 -0.21
N ILE A 343 -4.73 -23.60 0.67
CA ILE A 343 -3.57 -22.71 0.48
C ILE A 343 -2.67 -23.24 -0.66
N VAL A 344 -2.17 -22.33 -1.49
CA VAL A 344 -1.18 -22.63 -2.53
C VAL A 344 0.12 -21.87 -2.27
N GLY A 345 1.23 -22.59 -2.37
CA GLY A 345 2.57 -22.00 -2.27
C GLY A 345 2.96 -21.55 -0.86
N PRO A 346 4.08 -20.82 -0.73
CA PRO A 346 4.55 -20.29 0.54
C PRO A 346 3.73 -19.07 0.98
N ARG A 347 3.91 -18.66 2.24
CA ARG A 347 3.41 -17.36 2.73
C ARG A 347 3.94 -16.21 1.87
N LEU A 348 3.09 -15.23 1.58
CA LEU A 348 3.44 -14.10 0.71
C LEU A 348 3.80 -12.83 1.49
N CYS A 349 3.17 -12.60 2.63
CA CYS A 349 3.41 -11.44 3.49
C CYS A 349 3.16 -11.81 4.96
N TRP A 350 4.02 -11.40 5.87
CA TRP A 350 3.86 -11.62 7.31
C TRP A 350 4.53 -10.50 8.10
N GLY A 351 4.28 -10.41 9.41
CA GLY A 351 4.90 -9.40 10.26
C GLY A 351 5.36 -9.93 11.60
N GLU A 352 6.23 -9.16 12.24
CA GLU A 352 6.85 -9.47 13.53
C GLU A 352 6.79 -8.25 14.47
N LYS A 353 6.62 -8.51 15.77
CA LYS A 353 6.75 -7.47 16.82
C LYS A 353 8.21 -7.34 17.20
N LYS A 354 8.65 -6.12 17.54
CA LYS A 354 10.05 -5.77 17.87
C LYS A 354 10.97 -6.07 16.70
N GLY A 355 10.98 -5.17 15.73
CA GLY A 355 11.89 -5.25 14.60
C GLY A 355 13.36 -5.11 15.05
N ALA A 356 14.28 -5.62 14.25
CA ALA A 356 15.71 -5.35 14.46
C ALA A 356 16.02 -3.86 14.22
N ASN A 357 17.21 -3.43 14.66
CA ASN A 357 17.73 -2.07 14.41
C ASN A 357 16.85 -0.95 14.99
N GLY A 358 16.18 -1.20 16.12
CA GLY A 358 15.36 -0.20 16.81
C GLY A 358 13.99 0.06 16.19
N ALA A 359 13.52 -0.80 15.29
CA ALA A 359 12.17 -0.71 14.72
C ALA A 359 11.11 -1.29 15.66
N ASP A 360 9.94 -0.65 15.71
CA ASP A 360 8.81 -1.12 16.53
C ASP A 360 8.27 -2.45 16.01
N HIS A 361 8.20 -2.57 14.68
CA HIS A 361 7.72 -3.75 13.98
C HIS A 361 8.51 -4.03 12.70
N SER A 362 8.29 -5.21 12.13
CA SER A 362 8.76 -5.54 10.78
C SER A 362 7.67 -6.22 9.98
N ILE A 363 7.65 -5.93 8.68
CA ILE A 363 6.79 -6.60 7.70
C ILE A 363 7.72 -7.22 6.67
N HIS A 364 7.47 -8.47 6.32
CA HIS A 364 8.24 -9.23 5.35
C HIS A 364 7.34 -9.63 4.20
N MET A 365 7.86 -9.57 2.99
CA MET A 365 7.17 -9.97 1.78
C MET A 365 8.09 -10.83 0.93
N VAL A 366 7.55 -11.87 0.30
CA VAL A 366 8.32 -12.63 -0.68
C VAL A 366 8.83 -11.73 -1.80
N GLY A 367 9.99 -12.05 -2.37
CA GLY A 367 10.49 -11.34 -3.54
C GLY A 367 9.59 -11.54 -4.76
N GLY A 368 9.61 -10.57 -5.68
CA GLY A 368 8.88 -10.66 -6.95
C GLY A 368 7.40 -10.26 -6.90
N LEU A 369 6.88 -9.78 -5.76
CA LEU A 369 5.58 -9.10 -5.72
C LEU A 369 5.64 -7.80 -6.52
N ASP A 370 4.59 -7.50 -7.29
CA ASP A 370 4.45 -6.20 -7.96
C ASP A 370 4.33 -5.05 -6.94
N LEU A 371 4.73 -3.85 -7.35
CA LEU A 371 4.78 -2.67 -6.48
C LEU A 371 3.39 -2.34 -5.92
N TYR A 372 2.35 -2.35 -6.78
CA TYR A 372 0.99 -2.07 -6.35
C TYR A 372 0.45 -3.07 -5.34
N PHE A 373 0.79 -4.35 -5.51
CA PHE A 373 0.40 -5.35 -4.53
C PHE A 373 1.14 -5.14 -3.22
N ARG A 374 2.45 -4.90 -3.24
CA ARG A 374 3.24 -4.55 -2.03
C ARG A 374 2.67 -3.34 -1.30
N GLU A 375 2.30 -2.29 -2.03
CA GLU A 375 1.68 -1.08 -1.47
C GLU A 375 0.32 -1.38 -0.83
N HIS A 376 -0.53 -2.16 -1.50
CA HIS A 376 -1.80 -2.62 -0.92
C HIS A 376 -1.56 -3.41 0.38
N LEU A 377 -0.65 -4.39 0.35
CA LEU A 377 -0.34 -5.24 1.50
C LEU A 377 0.23 -4.43 2.68
N LEU A 378 1.14 -3.48 2.43
CA LEU A 378 1.65 -2.56 3.43
C LEU A 378 0.51 -1.70 4.01
N ALA A 379 -0.32 -1.12 3.14
CA ALA A 379 -1.38 -0.24 3.55
C ALA A 379 -2.34 -0.97 4.49
N VAL A 380 -2.88 -2.13 4.10
CA VAL A 380 -3.87 -2.86 4.93
C VAL A 380 -3.30 -3.36 6.26
N GLN A 381 -2.07 -3.87 6.26
CA GLN A 381 -1.41 -4.34 7.48
C GLN A 381 -1.18 -3.19 8.47
N LEU A 382 -0.73 -2.04 7.97
CA LEU A 382 -0.49 -0.85 8.79
C LEU A 382 -1.80 -0.17 9.24
N SER A 383 -2.85 -0.16 8.41
CA SER A 383 -4.17 0.36 8.81
C SER A 383 -4.77 -0.46 9.94
N ARG A 384 -4.60 -1.78 9.91
CA ARG A 384 -5.02 -2.66 11.01
C ARG A 384 -4.21 -2.38 12.28
N LEU A 385 -2.89 -2.22 12.14
CA LEU A 385 -2.02 -1.82 13.26
C LEU A 385 -2.50 -0.49 13.87
N ALA A 386 -2.80 0.50 13.03
CA ALA A 386 -3.31 1.79 13.46
C ALA A 386 -4.62 1.64 14.25
N ARG A 387 -5.59 0.89 13.69
CA ARG A 387 -6.90 0.71 14.30
C ARG A 387 -6.85 -0.02 15.65
N VAL A 388 -5.98 -1.01 15.79
CA VAL A 388 -5.84 -1.77 17.05
C VAL A 388 -4.99 -1.02 18.08
N SER A 389 -3.96 -0.29 17.65
CA SER A 389 -3.07 0.44 18.56
C SER A 389 -3.69 1.75 19.07
N TYR A 390 -4.65 2.30 18.33
CA TYR A 390 -5.29 3.58 18.63
C TYR A 390 -6.82 3.47 18.60
N PRO A 391 -7.43 2.70 19.52
CA PRO A 391 -8.88 2.59 19.60
C PRO A 391 -9.49 3.91 20.10
N PRO A 392 -10.71 4.29 19.65
CA PRO A 392 -11.46 5.40 20.22
C PRO A 392 -12.08 4.99 21.56
N GLN A 393 -12.46 5.96 22.39
CA GLN A 393 -13.19 5.68 23.64
C GLN A 393 -14.60 5.12 23.37
N LYS A 394 -15.26 5.63 22.32
CA LYS A 394 -16.57 5.15 21.87
C LYS A 394 -16.47 4.75 20.41
N ASP A 395 -16.80 3.49 20.15
CA ASP A 395 -16.79 2.95 18.79
C ASP A 395 -18.22 2.95 18.22
N THR A 396 -18.70 4.13 17.85
CA THR A 396 -20.07 4.38 17.39
C THR A 396 -20.29 3.86 15.96
N LYS A 397 -21.40 3.14 15.76
CA LYS A 397 -21.82 2.70 14.42
C LYS A 397 -22.29 3.92 13.60
N GLY A 398 -21.92 3.98 12.33
CA GLY A 398 -22.44 4.97 11.36
C GLY A 398 -21.59 6.24 11.15
N ILE A 399 -20.53 6.46 11.95
CA ILE A 399 -19.58 7.57 11.68
C ILE A 399 -18.92 7.40 10.31
N GLU A 400 -18.72 6.17 9.85
CA GLU A 400 -18.15 5.86 8.53
C GLU A 400 -19.00 6.39 7.37
N VAL A 401 -20.33 6.47 7.54
CA VAL A 401 -21.25 7.01 6.52
C VAL A 401 -21.20 8.54 6.49
N ALA A 402 -21.10 9.18 7.65
CA ALA A 402 -20.96 10.64 7.75
C ALA A 402 -19.57 11.12 7.30
N SER A 403 -18.52 10.36 7.61
CA SER A 403 -17.14 10.63 7.19
C SER A 403 -16.85 10.24 5.74
N ALA A 404 -17.66 9.39 5.10
CA ALA A 404 -17.58 9.19 3.65
C ALA A 404 -17.86 10.47 2.85
N GLY A 405 -18.64 11.41 3.39
CA GLY A 405 -18.88 12.75 2.84
C GLY A 405 -17.81 13.79 3.19
N LEU A 406 -16.96 13.51 4.18
CA LEU A 406 -15.90 14.38 4.73
C LEU A 406 -14.52 13.70 4.71
N GLY A 407 -14.33 12.71 3.83
CA GLY A 407 -13.11 11.89 3.79
C GLY A 407 -11.87 12.76 3.60
N TRP A 408 -10.65 12.22 3.74
CA TRP A 408 -9.40 12.98 3.59
C TRP A 408 -9.38 13.97 2.40
N LEU A 409 -10.07 13.64 1.31
CA LEU A 409 -10.32 14.51 0.17
C LEU A 409 -10.97 15.87 0.51
N SER A 410 -11.80 16.01 1.55
CA SER A 410 -12.36 17.29 2.00
C SER A 410 -11.39 18.12 2.83
N ILE A 411 -10.39 17.50 3.48
CA ILE A 411 -9.25 18.20 4.10
C ILE A 411 -8.26 18.66 3.01
N VAL A 412 -8.24 17.99 1.86
CA VAL A 412 -7.46 18.36 0.67
C VAL A 412 -8.19 19.39 -0.20
N SER A 413 -9.53 19.41 -0.24
CA SER A 413 -10.30 20.38 -1.04
C SER A 413 -10.19 21.82 -0.54
N SER A 414 -9.65 22.06 0.65
CA SER A 414 -9.34 23.40 1.15
C SER A 414 -8.06 24.00 0.55
N LEU A 415 -7.49 23.38 -0.48
CA LEU A 415 -6.33 23.85 -1.25
C LEU A 415 -6.69 24.32 -2.68
N ALA A 416 -7.99 24.49 -2.99
CA ALA A 416 -8.47 25.03 -4.25
C ALA A 416 -8.73 26.55 -4.19
#